data_AF-A0A3M2DPA0-F1
#
_entry.id   AF-A0A3M2DPA0-F1
#
_cell.length_a   1.000
_cell.length_b   1.000
_cell.length_c   1.000
_cell.angle_alpha   90.00
_cell.angle_beta   90.00
_cell.angle_gamma   90.00
#
_symmetry.space_group_name_H-M   'P 1'
#
loop_
_entity.id
_entity.type
_entity.pdbx_description
1 polymer ?
#
loop_
_entity_poly.entity_id
_entity_poly.type
_entity_poly.pdbx_seq_one_letter_code
_entity_poly.pdbx_strand_id
1 'polypeptide(L)'
;MVYKQVFRHLILTDLWFLIRVVLGWHWFDEHLHGKILMRHWFGNRGEKEERDKLTLIPRGHIKTMMQQARLVQYILRFPNRAVLVASGTEDLAKDVGRAISTILKDNKILQELFPDILPNSDNPAKFWGAKGYSLPNRKPRTDPTLYCCSTKTNIIGRHPDLIVWDDIVVDRNNNPAGRKEVLNFVNQCKALLPPHGWIEALGTRYSDADIYNDIIEKKVLGNRGYFDCLIMSCYKNDDPNQGPIFPSKVRWNAPPDCVSGFSIDLLERKRMDMGAFFNAQYRNDPVPEEEQILDWRNIQTYKKGEEPPFSKCFNVAIEIEGGGKPIYEVIKEYAEEMSIDIPLLPIKRRRQVGVSKHDRIISGLEAIVNNGRLFLQDWMFGEDIHDTDSLVYEIRRIGAAKHDDIVDCLNNIQEYLVKDLYPAKGQPADMYMSVDLAYSEKKTSDYTVIMAVAVDSDGQYWVLDYDRFKIKSPRGIAERVIRFYNKWNAVAVGDNADFRGKNFAATYNFS
;
A
#
# COMPACT_ATOMS: atom_id res chain seq x y z
N MET A 1 -20.82 25.21 -40.53
CA MET A 1 -19.46 24.69 -40.85
C MET A 1 -18.43 25.17 -39.82
N VAL A 2 -18.32 26.48 -39.55
CA VAL A 2 -17.39 27.04 -38.53
C VAL A 2 -17.63 26.51 -37.10
N TYR A 3 -18.89 26.43 -36.65
CA TYR A 3 -19.20 25.95 -35.28
C TYR A 3 -18.72 24.50 -35.04
N LYS A 4 -18.82 23.62 -36.04
CA LYS A 4 -18.36 22.22 -35.93
C LYS A 4 -16.86 22.15 -35.71
N GLN A 5 -16.09 22.99 -36.39
CA GLN A 5 -14.63 23.05 -36.22
C GLN A 5 -14.26 23.56 -34.82
N VAL A 6 -14.94 24.60 -34.34
CA VAL A 6 -14.74 25.12 -32.98
C VAL A 6 -15.08 24.07 -31.93
N PHE A 7 -16.23 23.39 -32.05
CA PHE A 7 -16.63 22.35 -31.10
C PHE A 7 -15.67 21.16 -31.12
N ARG A 8 -15.23 20.71 -32.31
CA ARG A 8 -14.18 19.69 -32.42
C ARG A 8 -12.92 20.14 -31.68
N HIS A 9 -12.46 21.37 -31.91
CA HIS A 9 -11.28 21.89 -31.23
C HIS A 9 -11.43 21.86 -29.70
N LEU A 10 -12.54 22.41 -29.18
CA LEU A 10 -12.83 22.41 -27.74
C LEU A 10 -12.89 21.00 -27.15
N ILE A 11 -13.54 20.05 -27.83
CA ILE A 11 -13.60 18.65 -27.38
C ILE A 11 -12.19 18.05 -27.27
N LEU A 12 -11.27 18.41 -28.17
CA LEU A 12 -9.92 17.87 -28.20
C LEU A 12 -8.97 18.56 -27.20
N THR A 13 -9.25 19.79 -26.77
CA THR A 13 -8.35 20.59 -25.93
C THR A 13 -8.87 20.90 -24.53
N ASP A 14 -10.18 20.79 -24.30
CA ASP A 14 -10.83 21.12 -23.04
C ASP A 14 -11.70 19.95 -22.56
N LEU A 15 -11.15 19.18 -21.61
CA LEU A 15 -11.85 18.02 -21.04
C LEU A 15 -13.11 18.44 -20.27
N TRP A 16 -13.10 19.63 -19.66
CA TRP A 16 -14.23 20.11 -18.89
C TRP A 16 -15.41 20.47 -19.81
N PHE A 17 -15.13 21.06 -20.98
CA PHE A 17 -16.12 21.25 -22.03
C PHE A 17 -16.71 19.92 -22.51
N LEU A 18 -15.87 18.91 -22.80
CA LEU A 18 -16.35 17.58 -23.18
C LEU A 18 -17.30 17.01 -22.11
N ILE A 19 -16.91 17.02 -20.84
CA ILE A 19 -17.70 16.47 -19.73
C ILE A 19 -19.04 17.20 -19.58
N ARG A 20 -19.01 18.53 -19.43
CA ARG A 20 -20.20 19.29 -19.02
C ARG A 20 -21.19 19.50 -20.17
N VAL A 21 -20.68 19.72 -21.38
CA VAL A 21 -21.50 20.14 -22.53
C VAL A 21 -21.84 18.96 -23.44
N VAL A 22 -20.83 18.19 -23.85
CA VAL A 22 -20.99 17.17 -24.90
C VAL A 22 -21.49 15.84 -24.35
N LEU A 23 -20.97 15.43 -23.19
CA LEU A 23 -21.46 14.26 -22.46
C LEU A 23 -22.69 14.59 -21.61
N GLY A 24 -22.96 15.88 -21.38
CA GLY A 24 -24.08 16.34 -20.56
C GLY A 24 -23.93 16.05 -19.08
N TRP A 25 -22.72 15.76 -18.59
CA TRP A 25 -22.43 15.40 -17.20
C TRP A 25 -22.21 16.63 -16.32
N HIS A 26 -23.19 17.53 -16.31
CA HIS A 26 -23.10 18.79 -15.60
C HIS A 26 -23.20 18.66 -14.07
N TRP A 27 -23.38 17.45 -13.54
CA TRP A 27 -23.36 17.17 -12.09
C TRP A 27 -21.96 16.97 -11.52
N PHE A 28 -20.92 16.90 -12.35
CA PHE A 28 -19.54 16.84 -11.88
C PHE A 28 -19.20 18.10 -11.07
N ASP A 29 -18.66 17.94 -9.88
CA ASP A 29 -18.29 19.09 -9.03
C ASP A 29 -17.17 19.94 -9.66
N GLU A 30 -17.40 21.25 -9.71
CA GLU A 30 -16.50 22.24 -10.31
C GLU A 30 -15.16 22.33 -9.56
N HIS A 31 -15.16 22.13 -8.25
CA HIS A 31 -13.96 22.26 -7.44
C HIS A 31 -13.14 20.98 -7.47
N LEU A 32 -13.72 19.84 -7.09
CA LEU A 32 -13.01 18.57 -7.08
C LEU A 32 -12.60 18.16 -8.51
N HIS A 33 -13.56 18.03 -9.41
CA HIS A 33 -13.30 17.50 -10.74
C HIS A 33 -12.76 18.56 -11.69
N GLY A 34 -13.38 19.75 -11.70
CA GLY A 34 -13.04 20.82 -12.66
C GLY A 34 -11.73 21.56 -12.35
N LYS A 35 -11.31 21.61 -11.07
CA LYS A 35 -10.09 22.32 -10.65
C LYS A 35 -9.00 21.37 -10.17
N ILE A 36 -9.25 20.57 -9.14
CA ILE A 36 -8.20 19.74 -8.51
C ILE A 36 -7.74 18.63 -9.47
N LEU A 37 -8.65 17.78 -9.95
CA LEU A 37 -8.30 16.67 -10.83
C LEU A 37 -7.74 17.13 -12.17
N MET A 38 -8.35 18.15 -12.79
CA MET A 38 -7.81 18.72 -14.04
C MET A 38 -6.38 19.21 -13.86
N ARG A 39 -6.08 19.91 -12.77
CA ARG A 39 -4.72 20.43 -12.52
C ARG A 39 -3.72 19.29 -12.34
N HIS A 40 -4.08 18.24 -11.60
CA HIS A 40 -3.19 17.10 -11.42
C HIS A 40 -2.95 16.34 -12.73
N TRP A 41 -3.98 16.18 -13.56
CA TRP A 41 -3.86 15.40 -14.79
C TRP A 41 -3.25 16.14 -15.98
N PHE A 42 -3.41 17.45 -16.08
CA PHE A 42 -2.88 18.24 -17.19
C PHE A 42 -1.69 19.14 -16.79
N GLY A 43 -1.36 19.23 -15.50
CA GLY A 43 -0.29 20.08 -14.98
C GLY A 43 -0.64 21.58 -15.01
N ASN A 44 0.30 22.42 -14.59
CA ASN A 44 0.20 23.86 -14.83
C ASN A 44 0.58 24.22 -16.28
N ARG A 45 0.29 25.45 -16.70
CA ARG A 45 0.65 25.94 -18.04
C ARG A 45 2.16 25.80 -18.27
N GLY A 46 2.55 25.04 -19.29
CA GLY A 46 3.95 24.77 -19.65
C GLY A 46 4.49 23.41 -19.18
N GLU A 47 3.70 22.66 -18.40
CA GLU A 47 4.05 21.30 -17.98
C GLU A 47 3.62 20.26 -19.02
N LYS A 48 4.40 19.18 -19.19
CA LYS A 48 4.04 18.04 -20.04
C LYS A 48 2.96 17.20 -19.37
N GLU A 49 1.90 16.88 -20.13
CA GLU A 49 0.79 16.02 -19.70
C GLU A 49 1.25 14.56 -19.53
N GLU A 50 2.21 14.11 -20.33
CA GLU A 50 2.67 12.72 -20.42
C GLU A 50 3.64 12.36 -19.27
N ARG A 51 3.07 12.07 -18.10
CA ARG A 51 3.77 11.61 -16.90
C ARG A 51 3.05 10.40 -16.31
N ASP A 52 3.78 9.59 -15.57
CA ASP A 52 3.11 8.57 -14.76
C ASP A 52 2.39 9.24 -13.59
N LYS A 53 1.11 8.94 -13.39
CA LYS A 53 0.28 9.57 -12.35
C LYS A 53 -0.40 8.53 -11.49
N LEU A 54 -0.49 8.79 -10.19
CA LEU A 54 -1.31 8.04 -9.24
C LEU A 54 -2.34 8.98 -8.63
N THR A 55 -3.62 8.68 -8.84
CA THR A 55 -4.74 9.47 -8.34
C THR A 55 -5.59 8.61 -7.40
N LEU A 56 -5.42 8.80 -6.09
CA LEU A 56 -6.19 8.12 -5.06
C LEU A 56 -7.32 9.03 -4.58
N ILE A 57 -8.53 8.73 -5.04
CA ILE A 57 -9.73 9.53 -4.80
C ILE A 57 -10.77 8.65 -4.10
N PRO A 58 -11.42 9.14 -3.02
CA PRO A 58 -12.34 8.35 -2.21
C PRO A 58 -13.46 7.66 -3.00
N ARG A 59 -14.01 6.57 -2.45
CA ARG A 59 -15.17 5.90 -3.05
C ARG A 59 -16.36 6.86 -3.17
N GLY A 60 -17.14 6.71 -4.25
CA GLY A 60 -18.30 7.55 -4.53
C GLY A 60 -17.98 8.96 -5.05
N HIS A 61 -16.71 9.30 -5.30
CA HIS A 61 -16.29 10.60 -5.82
C HIS A 61 -16.06 10.61 -7.34
N ILE A 62 -16.83 9.79 -8.07
CA ILE A 62 -16.99 9.85 -9.55
C ILE A 62 -15.66 9.69 -10.34
N LYS A 63 -14.63 9.12 -9.70
CA LYS A 63 -13.29 8.98 -10.26
C LYS A 63 -13.27 8.20 -11.59
N THR A 64 -13.96 7.06 -11.66
CA THR A 64 -13.97 6.20 -12.86
C THR A 64 -14.66 6.88 -14.04
N MET A 65 -15.78 7.58 -13.84
CA MET A 65 -16.44 8.32 -14.92
C MET A 65 -15.56 9.47 -15.43
N MET A 66 -14.85 10.16 -14.54
CA MET A 66 -13.87 11.18 -14.93
C MET A 66 -12.79 10.58 -15.86
N GLN A 67 -12.25 9.41 -15.49
CA GLN A 67 -11.26 8.70 -16.30
C GLN A 67 -11.83 8.23 -17.65
N GLN A 68 -13.10 7.81 -17.69
CA GLN A 68 -13.78 7.46 -18.94
C GLN A 68 -13.87 8.66 -19.90
N ALA A 69 -14.24 9.85 -19.41
CA ALA A 69 -14.25 11.06 -20.25
C ALA A 69 -12.84 11.43 -20.74
N ARG A 70 -11.82 11.33 -19.87
CA ARG A 70 -10.42 11.54 -20.24
C ARG A 70 -9.99 10.59 -21.36
N LEU A 71 -10.35 9.31 -21.25
CA LEU A 71 -10.07 8.30 -22.27
C LEU A 71 -10.81 8.57 -23.58
N VAL A 72 -12.07 9.01 -23.53
CA VAL A 72 -12.81 9.44 -24.73
C VAL A 72 -12.09 10.59 -25.43
N GLN A 73 -11.69 11.64 -24.70
CA GLN A 73 -10.92 12.74 -25.27
C GLN A 73 -9.60 12.26 -25.86
N TYR A 74 -8.85 11.43 -25.13
CA TYR A 74 -7.57 10.90 -25.58
C TYR A 74 -7.69 10.11 -26.89
N ILE A 75 -8.71 9.26 -26.99
CA ILE A 75 -9.01 8.46 -28.17
C ILE A 75 -9.36 9.34 -29.37
N LEU A 76 -10.15 10.40 -29.17
CA LEU A 76 -10.48 11.36 -30.22
C LEU A 76 -9.27 12.18 -30.67
N ARG A 77 -8.38 12.57 -29.74
CA ARG A 77 -7.15 13.33 -30.00
C ARG A 77 -6.10 12.50 -30.70
N PHE A 78 -6.03 11.20 -30.40
CA PHE A 78 -5.03 10.27 -30.91
C PHE A 78 -5.63 8.94 -31.39
N PRO A 79 -6.42 8.93 -32.48
CA PRO A 79 -7.15 7.73 -32.93
C PRO A 79 -6.25 6.55 -33.31
N ASN A 80 -4.97 6.81 -33.62
CA ASN A 80 -3.98 5.80 -33.99
C ASN A 80 -3.17 5.23 -32.81
N ARG A 81 -3.42 5.71 -31.58
CA ARG A 81 -2.82 5.14 -30.38
C ARG A 81 -3.64 3.98 -29.84
N ALA A 82 -2.98 3.09 -29.10
CA ALA A 82 -3.63 1.99 -28.39
C ALA A 82 -3.65 2.28 -26.89
N VAL A 83 -4.79 2.03 -26.24
CA VAL A 83 -4.98 2.20 -24.80
C VAL A 83 -5.29 0.83 -24.19
N LEU A 84 -4.60 0.50 -23.11
CA LEU A 84 -4.94 -0.64 -22.26
C LEU A 84 -5.46 -0.11 -20.92
N VAL A 85 -6.65 -0.54 -20.53
CA VAL A 85 -7.24 -0.26 -19.21
C VAL A 85 -7.29 -1.57 -18.44
N ALA A 86 -6.73 -1.57 -17.24
CA ALA A 86 -6.73 -2.71 -16.36
C ALA A 86 -7.54 -2.44 -15.10
N SER A 87 -8.33 -3.41 -14.66
CA SER A 87 -9.06 -3.36 -13.40
C SER A 87 -8.83 -4.60 -12.54
N GLY A 88 -9.19 -4.53 -11.26
CA GLY A 88 -8.97 -5.64 -10.32
C GLY A 88 -9.71 -6.92 -10.71
N THR A 89 -10.84 -6.81 -11.42
CA THR A 89 -11.65 -7.96 -11.88
C THR A 89 -12.07 -7.82 -13.34
N GLU A 90 -12.45 -8.94 -13.95
CA GLU A 90 -12.87 -9.00 -15.36
C GLU A 90 -14.18 -8.24 -15.61
N ASP A 91 -15.11 -8.27 -14.65
CA ASP A 91 -16.40 -7.59 -14.77
C ASP A 91 -16.24 -6.07 -14.71
N LEU A 92 -15.41 -5.58 -13.78
CA LEU A 92 -15.05 -4.15 -13.72
C LEU A 92 -14.44 -3.68 -15.04
N ALA A 93 -13.50 -4.46 -15.60
CA ALA A 93 -12.86 -4.14 -16.86
C ALA A 93 -13.86 -4.09 -18.03
N LYS A 94 -14.79 -5.05 -18.10
CA LYS A 94 -15.85 -5.09 -19.12
C LYS A 94 -16.79 -3.90 -19.01
N ASP A 95 -17.16 -3.49 -17.80
CA ASP A 95 -18.04 -2.35 -17.58
C ASP A 95 -17.38 -1.04 -18.00
N VAL A 96 -16.09 -0.84 -17.69
CA VAL A 96 -15.32 0.31 -18.18
C VAL A 96 -15.26 0.33 -19.71
N GLY A 97 -14.93 -0.80 -20.33
CA GLY A 97 -14.87 -0.92 -21.79
C GLY A 97 -16.21 -0.64 -22.46
N ARG A 98 -17.29 -1.20 -21.91
CA ARG A 98 -18.65 -0.98 -22.39
C ARG A 98 -19.03 0.50 -22.29
N ALA A 99 -18.83 1.13 -21.13
CA ALA A 99 -19.17 2.53 -20.91
C ALA A 99 -18.48 3.47 -21.92
N ILE A 100 -17.16 3.34 -22.10
CA ILE A 100 -16.41 4.17 -23.07
C ILE A 100 -16.87 3.90 -24.50
N SER A 101 -17.06 2.62 -24.85
CA SER A 101 -17.48 2.23 -26.20
C SER A 101 -18.89 2.74 -26.54
N THR A 102 -19.82 2.74 -25.58
CA THR A 102 -21.16 3.29 -25.74
C THR A 102 -21.10 4.80 -25.96
N ILE A 103 -20.26 5.53 -25.22
CA ILE A 103 -20.09 6.97 -25.44
C ILE A 103 -19.59 7.26 -26.87
N LEU A 104 -18.55 6.55 -27.31
CA LEU A 104 -17.96 6.74 -28.64
C LEU A 104 -18.93 6.36 -29.77
N LYS A 105 -19.78 5.34 -29.57
CA LYS A 105 -20.69 4.84 -30.60
C LYS A 105 -22.02 5.61 -30.62
N ASP A 106 -22.59 5.93 -29.48
CA ASP A 106 -24.01 6.31 -29.38
C ASP A 106 -24.22 7.80 -29.03
N ASN A 107 -23.17 8.53 -28.61
CA ASN A 107 -23.31 9.96 -28.34
C ASN A 107 -23.52 10.75 -29.66
N LYS A 108 -24.71 11.33 -29.83
CA LYS A 108 -25.12 12.05 -31.05
C LYS A 108 -24.22 13.21 -31.41
N ILE A 109 -23.75 13.98 -30.42
CA ILE A 109 -22.89 15.15 -30.65
C ILE A 109 -21.52 14.67 -31.14
N LEU A 110 -20.95 13.65 -30.51
CA LEU A 110 -19.68 13.06 -30.96
C LEU A 110 -19.81 12.45 -32.36
N GLN A 111 -20.89 11.71 -32.64
CA GLN A 111 -21.15 11.14 -33.97
C GLN A 111 -21.30 12.21 -35.06
N GLU A 112 -21.99 13.32 -34.77
CA GLU A 112 -22.11 14.44 -35.73
C GLU A 112 -20.78 15.15 -35.95
N LEU A 113 -19.98 15.30 -34.90
CA LEU A 113 -18.74 16.07 -34.95
C LEU A 113 -17.55 15.25 -35.44
N PHE A 114 -17.51 13.94 -35.22
CA PHE A 114 -16.40 13.05 -35.58
C PHE A 114 -16.82 11.81 -36.41
N PRO A 115 -17.66 11.94 -37.46
CA PRO A 115 -18.11 10.80 -38.26
C PRO A 115 -16.96 10.14 -39.05
N ASP A 116 -15.87 10.89 -39.28
CA ASP A 116 -14.63 10.45 -39.92
C ASP A 116 -13.80 9.51 -39.05
N ILE A 117 -13.94 9.60 -37.72
CA ILE A 117 -13.14 8.85 -36.74
C ILE A 117 -13.96 7.76 -36.07
N LEU A 118 -15.22 8.04 -35.74
CA LEU A 118 -16.07 7.17 -34.93
C LEU A 118 -16.79 6.14 -35.78
N PRO A 119 -17.08 4.95 -35.22
CA PRO A 119 -17.81 3.93 -35.94
C PRO A 119 -19.26 4.34 -36.18
N ASN A 120 -19.71 4.18 -37.42
CA ASN A 120 -21.09 4.38 -37.87
C ASN A 120 -21.41 3.44 -39.04
N SER A 121 -22.59 3.57 -39.65
CA SER A 121 -23.03 2.73 -40.77
C SER A 121 -22.09 2.82 -41.98
N ASP A 122 -21.57 4.02 -42.25
CA ASP A 122 -20.72 4.31 -43.41
C ASP A 122 -19.23 4.10 -43.11
N ASN A 123 -18.90 3.93 -41.82
CA ASN A 123 -17.54 3.82 -41.30
C ASN A 123 -17.46 2.71 -40.23
N PRO A 124 -17.66 1.43 -40.59
CA PRO A 124 -17.77 0.35 -39.62
C PRO A 124 -16.45 0.03 -38.91
N ALA A 125 -16.51 -0.19 -37.59
CA ALA A 125 -15.36 -0.66 -36.82
C ALA A 125 -14.97 -2.10 -37.19
N LYS A 126 -13.66 -2.39 -37.20
CA LYS A 126 -13.14 -3.74 -37.41
C LYS A 126 -13.54 -4.72 -36.30
N PHE A 127 -13.45 -4.27 -35.04
CA PHE A 127 -13.83 -5.02 -33.84
C PHE A 127 -14.43 -4.07 -32.81
N TRP A 128 -15.51 -4.47 -32.14
CA TRP A 128 -16.20 -3.64 -31.13
C TRP A 128 -16.82 -4.50 -30.03
N GLY A 129 -15.99 -5.10 -29.17
CA GLY A 129 -16.47 -6.00 -28.12
C GLY A 129 -15.35 -6.73 -27.38
N ALA A 130 -15.53 -8.02 -27.10
CA ALA A 130 -14.63 -8.80 -26.24
C ALA A 130 -13.14 -8.83 -26.67
N LYS A 131 -12.85 -8.69 -27.97
CA LYS A 131 -11.47 -8.61 -28.48
C LYS A 131 -10.85 -7.20 -28.37
N GLY A 132 -11.60 -6.24 -27.84
CA GLY A 132 -11.28 -4.82 -27.80
C GLY A 132 -12.17 -3.99 -28.74
N TYR A 133 -11.98 -2.68 -28.67
CA TYR A 133 -12.73 -1.68 -29.44
C TYR A 133 -11.75 -0.96 -30.37
N SER A 134 -11.91 -1.14 -31.68
CA SER A 134 -11.06 -0.55 -32.70
C SER A 134 -11.82 0.49 -33.49
N LEU A 135 -11.34 1.73 -33.47
CA LEU A 135 -11.85 2.76 -34.37
C LEU A 135 -11.61 2.35 -35.83
N PRO A 136 -12.50 2.76 -36.75
CA PRO A 136 -12.27 2.61 -38.19
C PRO A 136 -11.10 3.47 -38.70
N ASN A 137 -10.63 3.19 -39.92
CA ASN A 137 -9.63 3.97 -40.65
C ASN A 137 -8.30 4.27 -39.92
N ARG A 138 -7.94 3.44 -38.93
CA ARG A 138 -6.64 3.53 -38.26
C ARG A 138 -5.52 3.11 -39.20
N LYS A 139 -4.35 3.71 -39.01
CA LYS A 139 -3.09 3.21 -39.57
C LYS A 139 -2.90 1.73 -39.20
N PRO A 140 -2.20 0.94 -40.03
CA PRO A 140 -1.99 -0.48 -39.78
C PRO A 140 -1.45 -0.74 -38.37
N ARG A 141 -2.33 -1.25 -37.50
CA ARG A 141 -2.03 -1.63 -36.12
C ARG A 141 -2.89 -2.83 -35.75
N THR A 142 -2.28 -3.82 -35.13
CA THR A 142 -2.95 -5.04 -34.67
C THR A 142 -3.72 -4.81 -33.37
N ASP A 143 -3.15 -4.03 -32.46
CA ASP A 143 -3.79 -3.66 -31.19
C ASP A 143 -5.03 -2.80 -31.40
N PRO A 144 -6.13 -3.06 -30.66
CA PRO A 144 -7.32 -2.23 -30.70
C PRO A 144 -7.04 -0.81 -30.17
N THR A 145 -7.96 0.12 -30.42
CA THR A 145 -7.86 1.48 -29.86
C THR A 145 -7.99 1.45 -28.34
N LEU A 146 -8.95 0.66 -27.83
CA LEU A 146 -9.18 0.43 -26.41
C LEU A 146 -9.24 -1.07 -26.15
N TYR A 147 -8.41 -1.53 -25.22
CA TYR A 147 -8.47 -2.87 -24.66
C TYR A 147 -8.68 -2.78 -23.16
N CYS A 148 -9.69 -3.45 -22.64
CA CYS A 148 -9.96 -3.51 -21.20
C CYS A 148 -9.73 -4.94 -20.71
N CYS A 149 -9.01 -5.11 -19.61
CA CYS A 149 -8.67 -6.42 -19.06
C CYS A 149 -8.61 -6.42 -17.54
N SER A 150 -8.62 -7.61 -16.94
CA SER A 150 -8.35 -7.75 -15.51
C SER A 150 -6.85 -7.91 -15.23
N THR A 151 -6.46 -7.74 -13.97
CA THR A 151 -5.10 -8.04 -13.47
C THR A 151 -4.66 -9.49 -13.71
N LYS A 152 -5.59 -10.39 -14.04
CA LYS A 152 -5.33 -11.82 -14.31
C LYS A 152 -5.22 -12.16 -15.79
N THR A 153 -5.55 -11.23 -16.68
CA THR A 153 -5.51 -11.46 -18.12
C THR A 153 -4.06 -11.51 -18.62
N ASN A 154 -3.75 -12.45 -19.53
CA ASN A 154 -2.46 -12.44 -20.22
C ASN A 154 -2.43 -11.30 -21.26
N ILE A 155 -1.55 -10.33 -21.03
CA ILE A 155 -1.42 -9.11 -21.85
C ILE A 155 -0.17 -9.10 -22.75
N ILE A 156 0.63 -10.18 -22.73
CA ILE A 156 1.88 -10.27 -23.50
C ILE A 156 1.61 -10.15 -25.01
N GLY A 157 2.47 -9.40 -25.70
CA GLY A 157 2.39 -9.18 -27.16
C GLY A 157 1.52 -8.00 -27.59
N ARG A 158 0.95 -7.28 -26.62
CA ARG A 158 0.27 -6.00 -26.85
C ARG A 158 1.25 -4.84 -26.80
N HIS A 159 0.95 -3.79 -27.54
CA HIS A 159 1.77 -2.57 -27.57
C HIS A 159 0.88 -1.36 -27.30
N PRO A 160 0.46 -1.09 -26.04
CA PRO A 160 -0.27 0.12 -25.70
C PRO A 160 0.65 1.35 -25.70
N ASP A 161 0.09 2.53 -26.02
CA ASP A 161 0.75 3.82 -25.85
C ASP A 161 0.39 4.48 -24.49
N LEU A 162 -0.73 4.08 -23.91
CA LEU A 162 -1.22 4.51 -22.61
C LEU A 162 -1.75 3.29 -21.85
N ILE A 163 -1.31 3.12 -20.62
CA ILE A 163 -1.88 2.13 -19.69
C ILE A 163 -2.62 2.88 -18.59
N VAL A 164 -3.86 2.49 -18.32
CA VAL A 164 -4.66 2.98 -17.20
C VAL A 164 -4.89 1.84 -16.23
N TRP A 165 -4.59 2.04 -14.95
CA TRP A 165 -4.97 1.13 -13.87
C TRP A 165 -6.16 1.72 -13.13
N ASP A 166 -7.35 1.16 -13.31
CA ASP A 166 -8.59 1.63 -12.67
C ASP A 166 -9.06 0.60 -11.64
N ASP A 167 -8.83 0.91 -10.35
CA ASP A 167 -9.13 0.03 -9.21
C ASP A 167 -8.54 -1.38 -9.38
N ILE A 168 -7.23 -1.45 -9.65
CA ILE A 168 -6.49 -2.73 -9.74
C ILE A 168 -6.32 -3.44 -8.39
N VAL A 169 -6.45 -2.68 -7.29
CA VAL A 169 -6.52 -3.20 -5.93
C VAL A 169 -7.98 -3.32 -5.51
N VAL A 170 -8.37 -4.52 -5.11
CA VAL A 170 -9.70 -4.85 -4.61
C VAL A 170 -9.57 -5.75 -3.39
N ASP A 171 -10.62 -5.85 -2.59
CA ASP A 171 -10.62 -6.69 -1.38
C ASP A 171 -10.11 -8.12 -1.64
N ARG A 172 -10.56 -8.74 -2.74
CA ARG A 172 -10.17 -10.10 -3.13
C ARG A 172 -8.67 -10.29 -3.35
N ASN A 173 -7.95 -9.26 -3.79
CA ASN A 173 -6.50 -9.33 -4.03
C ASN A 173 -5.67 -8.61 -2.95
N ASN A 174 -6.30 -8.12 -1.88
CA ASN A 174 -5.64 -7.50 -0.74
C ASN A 174 -5.13 -8.53 0.29
N ASN A 175 -4.39 -9.52 -0.18
CA ASN A 175 -3.69 -10.52 0.63
C ASN A 175 -2.30 -10.78 0.04
N PRO A 176 -1.35 -11.40 0.76
CA PRO A 176 0.03 -11.54 0.29
C PRO A 176 0.17 -12.15 -1.12
N ALA A 177 -0.62 -13.18 -1.44
CA ALA A 177 -0.62 -13.80 -2.76
C ALA A 177 -1.18 -12.86 -3.84
N GLY A 178 -2.34 -12.24 -3.58
CA GLY A 178 -2.98 -11.31 -4.50
C GLY A 178 -2.14 -10.06 -4.78
N ARG A 179 -1.50 -9.48 -3.75
CA ARG A 179 -0.59 -8.33 -3.89
C ARG A 179 0.59 -8.66 -4.80
N LYS A 180 1.14 -9.88 -4.69
CA LYS A 180 2.20 -10.35 -5.59
C LYS A 180 1.70 -10.53 -7.04
N GLU A 181 0.50 -11.06 -7.24
CA GLU A 181 -0.11 -11.15 -8.57
C GLU A 181 -0.25 -9.75 -9.20
N VAL A 182 -0.71 -8.77 -8.43
CA VAL A 182 -0.82 -7.38 -8.86
C VAL A 182 0.55 -6.78 -9.21
N LEU A 183 1.57 -6.99 -8.36
CA LEU A 183 2.93 -6.53 -8.64
C LEU A 183 3.50 -7.14 -9.94
N ASN A 184 3.28 -8.45 -10.15
CA ASN A 184 3.69 -9.11 -11.40
C ASN A 184 2.97 -8.52 -12.62
N PHE A 185 1.66 -8.25 -12.50
CA PHE A 185 0.87 -7.63 -13.56
C PHE A 185 1.36 -6.20 -13.87
N VAL A 186 1.68 -5.41 -12.84
CA VAL A 186 2.27 -4.07 -12.99
C VAL A 186 3.60 -4.13 -13.74
N ASN A 187 4.48 -5.07 -13.40
CA ASN A 187 5.75 -5.26 -14.10
C ASN A 187 5.56 -5.69 -15.56
N GLN A 188 4.58 -6.55 -15.84
CA GLN A 188 4.21 -6.90 -17.21
C GLN A 188 3.71 -5.68 -17.99
N CYS A 189 2.82 -4.87 -17.41
CA CYS A 189 2.32 -3.64 -18.02
C CYS A 189 3.46 -2.70 -18.45
N LYS A 190 4.44 -2.48 -17.56
CA LYS A 190 5.60 -1.64 -17.84
C LYS A 190 6.41 -2.13 -19.04
N ALA A 191 6.57 -3.44 -19.19
CA ALA A 191 7.29 -4.03 -20.31
C ALA A 191 6.59 -3.87 -21.67
N LEU A 192 5.29 -3.54 -21.69
CA LEU A 192 4.54 -3.32 -22.93
C LEU A 192 4.66 -1.90 -23.48
N LEU A 193 5.02 -0.93 -22.63
CA LEU A 193 5.00 0.48 -22.99
C LEU A 193 6.22 0.85 -23.84
N PRO A 194 6.03 1.56 -24.97
CA PRO A 194 7.15 2.16 -25.69
C PRO A 194 7.74 3.34 -24.89
N PRO A 195 8.93 3.86 -25.25
CA PRO A 195 9.58 4.96 -24.53
C PRO A 195 8.73 6.22 -24.40
N HIS A 196 7.78 6.45 -25.31
CA HIS A 196 6.88 7.60 -25.25
C HIS A 196 5.59 7.35 -24.44
N GLY A 197 5.32 6.11 -24.03
CA GLY A 197 4.13 5.78 -23.28
C GLY A 197 4.20 6.21 -21.81
N TRP A 198 3.07 6.17 -21.11
CA TRP A 198 2.99 6.45 -19.68
C TRP A 198 1.82 5.71 -19.03
N ILE A 199 1.77 5.75 -17.70
CA ILE A 199 0.79 5.06 -16.87
C ILE A 199 -0.09 6.06 -16.11
N GLU A 200 -1.40 5.84 -16.09
CA GLU A 200 -2.33 6.56 -15.22
C GLU A 200 -3.02 5.59 -14.27
N ALA A 201 -2.73 5.69 -12.98
CA ALA A 201 -3.32 4.86 -11.96
C ALA A 201 -4.40 5.63 -11.18
N LEU A 202 -5.53 4.98 -10.94
CA LEU A 202 -6.69 5.49 -10.24
C LEU A 202 -7.19 4.44 -9.25
N GLY A 203 -7.41 4.83 -8.00
CA GLY A 203 -7.62 3.83 -6.95
C GLY A 203 -8.28 4.34 -5.68
N THR A 204 -8.62 3.40 -4.79
CA THR A 204 -8.73 3.62 -3.35
C THR A 204 -7.84 2.63 -2.60
N ARG A 205 -7.32 3.05 -1.45
CA ARG A 205 -6.42 2.24 -0.62
C ARG A 205 -7.15 1.12 0.09
N TYR A 206 -6.42 0.07 0.44
CA TYR A 206 -6.91 -1.03 1.27
C TYR A 206 -5.97 -1.37 2.43
N SER A 207 -4.67 -1.16 2.27
CA SER A 207 -3.63 -1.48 3.25
C SER A 207 -2.34 -0.77 2.84
N ASP A 208 -1.41 -0.60 3.77
CA ASP A 208 -0.06 -0.12 3.43
C ASP A 208 0.82 -1.16 2.72
N ALA A 209 0.34 -2.39 2.59
CA ALA A 209 0.93 -3.39 1.71
C ALA A 209 0.39 -3.37 0.27
N ASP A 210 -0.56 -2.50 -0.06
CA ASP A 210 -1.07 -2.43 -1.43
C ASP A 210 -0.05 -1.81 -2.41
N ILE A 211 -0.22 -2.09 -3.70
CA ILE A 211 0.70 -1.63 -4.74
C ILE A 211 0.77 -0.10 -4.83
N TYR A 212 -0.27 0.60 -4.37
CA TYR A 212 -0.27 2.06 -4.38
C TYR A 212 0.68 2.60 -3.33
N ASN A 213 0.82 1.94 -2.18
CA ASN A 213 1.82 2.31 -1.19
C ASN A 213 3.25 2.14 -1.73
N ASP A 214 3.53 1.05 -2.45
CA ASP A 214 4.84 0.87 -3.11
C ASP A 214 5.16 1.98 -4.14
N ILE A 215 4.13 2.53 -4.80
CA ILE A 215 4.27 3.68 -5.69
C ILE A 215 4.56 4.96 -4.89
N ILE A 216 3.83 5.19 -3.78
CA ILE A 216 4.01 6.35 -2.89
C ILE A 216 5.42 6.38 -2.30
N GLU A 217 5.90 5.22 -1.85
CA GLU A 217 7.25 5.02 -1.31
C GLU A 217 8.35 4.99 -2.38
N LYS A 218 8.00 5.27 -3.65
CA LYS A 218 8.96 5.32 -4.75
C LYS A 218 9.69 3.99 -5.01
N LYS A 219 9.17 2.88 -4.47
CA LYS A 219 9.66 1.50 -4.70
C LYS A 219 9.24 0.99 -6.08
N VAL A 220 8.14 1.50 -6.63
CA VAL A 220 7.66 1.19 -7.99
C VAL A 220 7.71 2.43 -8.87
N LEU A 221 8.58 2.37 -9.89
CA LEU A 221 8.63 3.34 -10.98
C LEU A 221 7.59 3.05 -12.05
N GLY A 222 7.09 4.10 -12.71
CA GLY A 222 6.33 3.99 -13.95
C GLY A 222 7.26 3.87 -15.18
N ASN A 223 6.77 4.29 -16.35
CA ASN A 223 7.55 4.28 -17.59
C ASN A 223 8.38 5.56 -17.82
N ARG A 224 7.93 6.66 -17.21
CA ARG A 224 8.49 8.03 -17.27
C ARG A 224 9.18 8.45 -15.97
N GLY A 225 9.20 7.61 -14.94
CA GLY A 225 9.93 7.84 -13.69
C GLY A 225 9.06 7.57 -12.46
N TYR A 226 9.23 8.38 -11.41
CA TYR A 226 8.34 8.37 -10.25
C TYR A 226 6.96 8.86 -10.64
N PHE A 227 5.94 8.30 -10.00
CA PHE A 227 4.58 8.75 -10.18
C PHE A 227 4.38 10.12 -9.54
N ASP A 228 3.68 11.01 -10.24
CA ASP A 228 3.08 12.20 -9.66
C ASP A 228 1.83 11.75 -8.90
N CYS A 229 1.83 11.88 -7.57
CA CYS A 229 0.81 11.31 -6.69
C CYS A 229 -0.15 12.39 -6.16
N LEU A 230 -1.45 12.19 -6.37
CA LEU A 230 -2.53 12.92 -5.70
C LEU A 230 -3.30 11.94 -4.81
N ILE A 231 -3.27 12.18 -3.50
CA ILE A 231 -4.00 11.38 -2.51
C ILE A 231 -4.98 12.31 -1.80
N MET A 232 -6.26 11.96 -1.79
CA MET A 232 -7.28 12.79 -1.15
C MET A 232 -8.12 11.98 -0.17
N SER A 233 -8.43 12.61 0.96
CA SER A 233 -9.48 12.19 1.87
C SER A 233 -10.84 12.69 1.41
N CYS A 234 -11.92 12.07 1.89
CA CYS A 234 -13.28 12.56 1.72
C CYS A 234 -13.48 13.91 2.42
N TYR A 235 -12.62 14.24 3.39
CA TYR A 235 -12.57 15.51 4.09
C TYR A 235 -11.49 16.44 3.55
N LYS A 236 -11.74 17.76 3.62
CA LYS A 236 -10.73 18.76 3.28
C LYS A 236 -9.60 18.66 4.30
N ASN A 237 -8.36 18.62 3.80
CA ASN A 237 -7.16 18.46 4.62
C ASN A 237 -7.20 17.24 5.56
N ASP A 238 -7.98 16.22 5.20
CA ASP A 238 -8.25 15.04 6.04
C ASP A 238 -8.80 15.37 7.44
N ASP A 239 -9.49 16.50 7.58
CA ASP A 239 -10.09 16.95 8.85
C ASP A 239 -11.62 16.89 8.77
N PRO A 240 -12.28 16.00 9.54
CA PRO A 240 -13.74 15.89 9.58
C PRO A 240 -14.47 17.22 9.84
N ASN A 241 -13.81 18.16 10.54
CA ASN A 241 -14.39 19.47 10.87
C ASN A 241 -14.38 20.46 9.68
N GLN A 242 -13.54 20.24 8.67
CA GLN A 242 -13.46 21.12 7.49
C GLN A 242 -14.46 20.72 6.39
N GLY A 243 -15.19 19.63 6.61
CA GLY A 243 -16.24 19.13 5.74
C GLY A 243 -15.74 18.45 4.46
N PRO A 244 -16.67 17.96 3.63
CA PRO A 244 -16.34 17.10 2.51
C PRO A 244 -15.66 17.83 1.35
N ILE A 245 -14.75 17.14 0.64
CA ILE A 245 -14.16 17.61 -0.62
C ILE A 245 -15.17 17.62 -1.77
N PHE A 246 -16.19 16.76 -1.68
CA PHE A 246 -17.29 16.65 -2.63
C PHE A 246 -18.62 16.85 -1.90
N PRO A 247 -19.00 18.10 -1.61
CA PRO A 247 -20.17 18.40 -0.79
C PRO A 247 -21.48 18.08 -1.49
N SER A 248 -22.46 17.70 -0.66
CA SER A 248 -23.85 17.44 -1.03
C SER A 248 -24.44 18.64 -1.78
N LYS A 249 -24.79 18.44 -3.05
CA LYS A 249 -25.38 19.47 -3.91
C LYS A 249 -26.47 18.87 -4.79
N VAL A 250 -27.65 19.50 -4.76
CA VAL A 250 -28.70 19.30 -5.76
C VAL A 250 -28.20 19.90 -7.06
N ARG A 251 -28.19 19.11 -8.13
CA ARG A 251 -27.70 19.56 -9.44
C ARG A 251 -28.91 19.99 -10.27
N TRP A 252 -28.71 20.99 -11.12
CA TRP A 252 -29.81 21.71 -11.77
C TRP A 252 -30.74 20.84 -12.64
N ASN A 253 -30.27 19.69 -13.12
CA ASN A 253 -31.08 18.75 -13.91
C ASN A 253 -31.59 17.54 -13.12
N ALA A 254 -31.21 17.41 -11.85
CA ALA A 254 -31.44 16.22 -11.06
C ALA A 254 -32.76 16.39 -10.31
N PRO A 255 -33.55 15.32 -10.13
CA PRO A 255 -34.66 15.32 -9.20
C PRO A 255 -34.22 15.88 -7.84
N PRO A 256 -35.08 16.61 -7.09
CA PRO A 256 -34.69 17.24 -5.82
C PRO A 256 -34.12 16.26 -4.78
N ASP A 257 -34.49 14.98 -4.86
CA ASP A 257 -34.03 13.86 -4.03
C ASP A 257 -32.71 13.23 -4.51
N CYS A 258 -32.24 13.58 -5.71
CA CYS A 258 -31.00 13.10 -6.29
C CYS A 258 -29.86 14.07 -5.97
N VAL A 259 -29.34 13.97 -4.74
CA VAL A 259 -28.24 14.81 -4.27
C VAL A 259 -26.90 14.14 -4.56
N SER A 260 -26.02 14.83 -5.27
CA SER A 260 -24.65 14.36 -5.52
C SER A 260 -23.71 14.78 -4.40
N GLY A 261 -22.67 13.99 -4.13
CA GLY A 261 -21.70 14.29 -3.09
C GLY A 261 -22.15 13.84 -1.70
N PHE A 262 -21.54 14.40 -0.67
CA PHE A 262 -21.67 13.94 0.70
C PHE A 262 -22.00 15.09 1.66
N SER A 263 -22.87 14.85 2.63
CA SER A 263 -22.99 15.69 3.83
C SER A 263 -22.08 15.16 4.93
N ILE A 264 -21.78 16.01 5.93
CA ILE A 264 -21.02 15.59 7.12
C ILE A 264 -21.77 14.46 7.83
N ASP A 265 -23.08 14.60 8.04
CA ASP A 265 -23.91 13.56 8.67
C ASP A 265 -23.87 12.22 7.93
N LEU A 266 -23.82 12.24 6.59
CA LEU A 266 -23.75 11.01 5.79
C LEU A 266 -22.38 10.34 5.93
N LEU A 267 -21.30 11.12 5.92
CA LEU A 267 -19.96 10.59 6.15
C LEU A 267 -19.81 10.04 7.56
N GLU A 268 -20.38 10.70 8.56
CA GLU A 268 -20.31 10.24 9.94
C GLU A 268 -21.09 8.93 10.14
N ARG A 269 -22.28 8.79 9.56
CA ARG A 269 -23.00 7.50 9.56
C ARG A 269 -22.20 6.39 8.89
N LYS A 270 -21.54 6.69 7.76
CA LYS A 270 -20.67 5.72 7.06
C LYS A 270 -19.44 5.37 7.90
N ARG A 271 -18.86 6.34 8.61
CA ARG A 271 -17.73 6.12 9.51
C ARG A 271 -18.11 5.17 10.65
N MET A 272 -19.26 5.40 11.29
CA MET A 272 -19.78 4.55 12.35
C MET A 272 -20.12 3.12 11.87
N ASP A 273 -20.67 2.97 10.66
CA ASP A 273 -21.06 1.68 10.09
C ASP A 273 -19.85 0.86 9.60
N MET A 274 -18.90 1.50 8.93
CA MET A 274 -17.82 0.82 8.22
C MET A 274 -16.50 0.73 9.01
N GLY A 275 -16.33 1.50 10.09
CA GLY A 275 -15.12 1.49 10.92
C GLY A 275 -13.84 1.71 10.10
N ALA A 276 -12.80 0.90 10.33
CA ALA A 276 -11.52 0.99 9.62
C ALA A 276 -11.64 0.93 8.08
N PHE A 277 -12.67 0.24 7.56
CA PHE A 277 -12.91 0.20 6.11
C PHE A 277 -13.34 1.57 5.55
N PHE A 278 -13.98 2.42 6.36
CA PHE A 278 -14.20 3.82 6.01
C PHE A 278 -12.89 4.55 5.77
N ASN A 279 -11.92 4.41 6.67
CA ASN A 279 -10.65 5.13 6.58
C ASN A 279 -9.89 4.74 5.31
N ALA A 280 -9.75 3.44 5.04
CA ALA A 280 -9.11 2.97 3.82
C ALA A 280 -9.79 3.48 2.53
N GLN A 281 -11.14 3.41 2.45
CA GLN A 281 -11.87 3.68 1.20
C GLN A 281 -12.30 5.15 1.01
N TYR A 282 -12.54 5.86 2.10
CA TYR A 282 -13.01 7.24 2.09
C TYR A 282 -11.92 8.24 2.45
N ARG A 283 -10.97 7.90 3.33
CA ARG A 283 -9.84 8.79 3.66
C ARG A 283 -8.58 8.50 2.83
N ASN A 284 -8.53 7.34 2.17
CA ASN A 284 -7.31 6.79 1.57
C ASN A 284 -6.17 6.62 2.58
N ASP A 285 -6.55 6.42 3.85
CA ASP A 285 -5.63 6.17 4.94
C ASP A 285 -6.15 4.97 5.75
N PRO A 286 -5.56 3.77 5.62
CA PRO A 286 -6.09 2.57 6.28
C PRO A 286 -6.13 2.63 7.81
N VAL A 287 -5.17 3.31 8.45
CA VAL A 287 -5.09 3.49 9.92
C VAL A 287 -4.67 4.93 10.20
N PRO A 288 -5.63 5.86 10.28
CA PRO A 288 -5.36 7.26 10.59
C PRO A 288 -4.70 7.44 11.95
N GLU A 289 -3.95 8.54 12.09
CA GLU A 289 -3.14 8.80 13.28
C GLU A 289 -3.97 8.91 14.57
N GLU A 290 -5.18 9.45 14.49
CA GLU A 290 -6.10 9.59 15.62
C GLU A 290 -6.78 8.28 16.05
N GLU A 291 -6.74 7.23 15.24
CA GLU A 291 -7.27 5.89 15.59
C GLU A 291 -6.16 4.94 16.07
N GLN A 292 -4.92 5.43 16.17
CA GLN A 292 -3.81 4.67 16.73
C GLN A 292 -4.04 4.45 18.23
N ILE A 293 -4.17 3.18 18.62
CA ILE A 293 -4.37 2.79 20.03
C ILE A 293 -3.06 2.90 20.81
N LEU A 294 -1.93 2.59 20.17
CA LEU A 294 -0.60 2.76 20.72
C LEU A 294 -0.08 4.14 20.35
N ASP A 295 0.05 5.04 21.33
CA ASP A 295 0.58 6.37 21.12
C ASP A 295 2.11 6.32 21.09
N TRP A 296 2.64 6.19 19.88
CA TRP A 296 4.07 6.12 19.61
C TRP A 296 4.85 7.32 20.15
N ARG A 297 4.20 8.46 20.43
CA ARG A 297 4.85 9.66 20.97
C ARG A 297 5.29 9.48 22.42
N ASN A 298 4.74 8.49 23.12
CA ASN A 298 5.18 8.13 24.47
C ASN A 298 6.44 7.25 24.45
N ILE A 299 6.86 6.74 23.30
CA ILE A 299 8.10 5.97 23.16
C ILE A 299 9.28 6.88 23.49
N GLN A 300 10.12 6.43 24.41
CA GLN A 300 11.33 7.12 24.80
C GLN A 300 12.46 6.80 23.82
N THR A 301 13.28 7.81 23.55
CA THR A 301 14.47 7.65 22.70
C THR A 301 15.71 7.60 23.55
N TYR A 302 16.64 6.70 23.24
CA TYR A 302 17.95 6.64 23.87
C TYR A 302 19.06 6.45 22.83
N LYS A 303 20.25 6.95 23.13
CA LYS A 303 21.43 6.71 22.29
C LYS A 303 22.10 5.41 22.71
N LYS A 304 22.69 4.72 21.74
CA LYS A 304 23.48 3.53 22.01
C LYS A 304 24.58 3.82 23.04
N GLY A 305 24.68 2.95 24.04
CA GLY A 305 25.53 3.10 25.23
C GLY A 305 24.84 3.76 26.42
N GLU A 306 23.62 4.30 26.26
CA GLU A 306 22.79 4.83 27.36
C GLU A 306 21.88 3.76 27.97
N GLU A 307 21.79 2.57 27.37
CA GLU A 307 21.07 1.44 27.95
C GLU A 307 21.62 1.05 29.33
N PRO A 308 20.76 0.60 30.27
CA PRO A 308 21.22 0.14 31.57
C PRO A 308 22.13 -1.09 31.43
N PRO A 309 23.05 -1.34 32.37
CA PRO A 309 23.77 -2.62 32.41
C PRO A 309 22.77 -3.78 32.43
N PHE A 310 23.00 -4.81 31.62
CA PHE A 310 22.10 -5.94 31.48
C PHE A 310 22.82 -7.29 31.63
N SER A 311 22.05 -8.31 32.02
CA SER A 311 22.53 -9.68 32.21
C SER A 311 22.81 -10.40 30.89
N LYS A 312 23.41 -11.59 30.97
CA LYS A 312 23.31 -12.57 29.86
C LYS A 312 21.84 -12.95 29.65
N CYS A 313 21.51 -13.34 28.42
CA CYS A 313 20.16 -13.70 28.03
C CYS A 313 19.60 -14.81 28.94
N PHE A 314 18.45 -14.55 29.56
CA PHE A 314 17.77 -15.54 30.39
C PHE A 314 17.05 -16.60 29.56
N ASN A 315 16.34 -16.17 28.51
CA ASN A 315 15.54 -17.03 27.64
C ASN A 315 15.48 -16.45 26.23
N VAL A 316 15.50 -17.35 25.25
CA VAL A 316 15.25 -17.07 23.84
C VAL A 316 13.91 -17.70 23.47
N ALA A 317 12.84 -16.91 23.43
CA ALA A 317 11.52 -17.37 23.03
C ALA A 317 11.46 -17.60 21.51
N ILE A 318 11.10 -18.80 21.08
CA ILE A 318 10.93 -19.13 19.67
C ILE A 318 9.54 -19.69 19.43
N GLU A 319 8.81 -19.09 18.51
CA GLU A 319 7.50 -19.62 18.12
C GLU A 319 7.66 -20.92 17.34
N ILE A 320 7.03 -21.98 17.84
CA ILE A 320 7.11 -23.33 17.26
C ILE A 320 5.81 -23.76 16.56
N GLU A 321 4.96 -22.81 16.16
CA GLU A 321 3.78 -23.10 15.35
C GLU A 321 4.13 -23.34 13.87
N GLY A 322 3.37 -24.22 13.21
CA GLY A 322 3.53 -24.52 11.79
C GLY A 322 4.97 -24.91 11.41
N GLY A 323 5.61 -24.10 10.55
CA GLY A 323 6.97 -24.30 10.07
C GLY A 323 8.09 -23.95 11.06
N GLY A 324 7.76 -23.40 12.24
CA GLY A 324 8.74 -23.00 13.25
C GLY A 324 9.37 -24.18 14.00
N LYS A 325 8.61 -25.27 14.23
CA LYS A 325 9.11 -26.43 14.99
C LYS A 325 10.35 -27.09 14.37
N PRO A 326 10.41 -27.39 13.06
CA PRO A 326 11.64 -27.91 12.45
C PRO A 326 12.85 -27.00 12.61
N ILE A 327 12.67 -25.67 12.50
CA ILE A 327 13.76 -24.72 12.67
C ILE A 327 14.25 -24.71 14.11
N TYR A 328 13.34 -24.76 15.08
CA TYR A 328 13.69 -24.83 16.49
C TYR A 328 14.63 -26.01 16.79
N GLU A 329 14.33 -27.20 16.24
CA GLU A 329 15.21 -28.36 16.40
C GLU A 329 16.58 -28.13 15.73
N VAL A 330 16.62 -27.51 14.55
CA VAL A 330 17.88 -27.17 13.86
C VAL A 330 18.72 -26.15 14.65
N ILE A 331 18.08 -25.17 15.31
CA ILE A 331 18.77 -24.22 16.21
C ILE A 331 19.39 -24.97 17.38
N LYS A 332 18.63 -25.89 17.98
CA LYS A 332 19.09 -26.70 19.12
C LYS A 332 20.27 -27.59 18.73
N GLU A 333 20.14 -28.34 17.63
CA GLU A 333 21.21 -29.20 17.09
C GLU A 333 22.46 -28.39 16.77
N TYR A 334 22.31 -27.21 16.15
CA TYR A 334 23.46 -26.37 15.83
C TYR A 334 24.14 -25.79 17.08
N ALA A 335 23.36 -25.42 18.09
CA ALA A 335 23.90 -24.95 19.36
C ALA A 335 24.69 -26.06 20.08
N GLU A 336 24.18 -27.30 20.08
CA GLU A 336 24.88 -28.47 20.62
C GLU A 336 26.19 -28.74 19.85
N GLU A 337 26.16 -28.70 18.51
CA GLU A 337 27.35 -28.85 17.66
C GLU A 337 28.44 -27.81 17.97
N MET A 338 28.03 -26.57 18.24
CA MET A 338 28.93 -25.47 18.58
C MET A 338 29.27 -25.40 20.08
N SER A 339 28.74 -26.30 20.91
CA SER A 339 28.87 -26.28 22.37
C SER A 339 28.43 -24.95 22.99
N ILE A 340 27.36 -24.36 22.47
CA ILE A 340 26.76 -23.11 22.94
C ILE A 340 25.56 -23.44 23.81
N ASP A 341 25.59 -23.03 25.07
CA ASP A 341 24.44 -23.11 25.96
C ASP A 341 23.49 -21.94 25.70
N ILE A 342 22.42 -22.23 24.97
CA ILE A 342 21.36 -21.28 24.61
C ILE A 342 20.05 -21.66 25.32
N PRO A 343 19.48 -20.76 26.15
CA PRO A 343 18.27 -21.05 26.91
C PRO A 343 17.03 -20.92 26.03
N LEU A 344 16.80 -21.88 25.14
CA LEU A 344 15.67 -21.88 24.23
C LEU A 344 14.35 -22.15 24.97
N LEU A 345 13.37 -21.28 24.76
CA LEU A 345 12.01 -21.43 25.25
C LEU A 345 11.04 -21.58 24.06
N PRO A 346 10.46 -22.76 23.83
CA PRO A 346 9.46 -22.92 22.78
C PRO A 346 8.13 -22.30 23.20
N ILE A 347 7.61 -21.35 22.41
CA ILE A 347 6.29 -20.73 22.64
C ILE A 347 5.25 -21.32 21.66
N LYS A 348 4.06 -21.60 22.19
CA LYS A 348 2.89 -22.04 21.43
C LYS A 348 1.77 -21.03 21.67
N ARG A 349 1.25 -20.42 20.61
CA ARG A 349 0.21 -19.39 20.73
C ARG A 349 -1.12 -20.06 21.04
N ARG A 350 -1.80 -19.58 22.08
CA ARG A 350 -3.18 -19.99 22.35
C ARG A 350 -4.11 -19.07 21.57
N ARG A 351 -4.67 -19.55 20.45
CA ARG A 351 -5.73 -18.82 19.74
C ARG A 351 -6.95 -18.69 20.63
N GLN A 352 -7.28 -17.47 21.07
CA GLN A 352 -8.54 -17.16 21.71
C GLN A 352 -9.60 -16.90 20.64
N VAL A 353 -10.79 -17.46 20.82
CA VAL A 353 -11.90 -17.29 19.87
C VAL A 353 -12.34 -15.83 19.90
N GLY A 354 -12.37 -15.18 18.74
CA GLY A 354 -12.84 -13.80 18.59
C GLY A 354 -11.79 -12.71 18.81
N VAL A 355 -10.55 -13.05 19.16
CA VAL A 355 -9.45 -12.08 19.32
C VAL A 355 -8.55 -12.14 18.09
N SER A 356 -8.36 -11.01 17.41
CA SER A 356 -7.46 -10.93 16.25
C SER A 356 -5.98 -10.89 16.70
N LYS A 357 -5.06 -11.12 15.75
CA LYS A 357 -3.60 -10.97 16.00
C LYS A 357 -3.29 -9.56 16.52
N HIS A 358 -3.91 -8.55 15.91
CA HIS A 358 -3.72 -7.14 16.25
C HIS A 358 -4.23 -6.81 17.64
N ASP A 359 -5.42 -7.28 18.01
CA ASP A 359 -6.00 -7.05 19.35
C ASP A 359 -5.07 -7.57 20.46
N ARG A 360 -4.44 -8.73 20.22
CA ARG A 360 -3.46 -9.31 21.14
C ARG A 360 -2.20 -8.46 21.25
N ILE A 361 -1.63 -8.01 20.13
CA ILE A 361 -0.44 -7.14 20.13
C ILE A 361 -0.73 -5.85 20.89
N ILE A 362 -1.89 -5.25 20.63
CA ILE A 362 -2.35 -4.06 21.35
C ILE A 362 -2.44 -4.37 22.84
N SER A 363 -3.13 -5.45 23.22
CA SER A 363 -3.30 -5.84 24.62
C SER A 363 -1.98 -6.10 25.34
N GLY A 364 -0.96 -6.61 24.65
CA GLY A 364 0.37 -6.84 25.25
C GLY A 364 1.18 -5.54 25.38
N LEU A 365 1.14 -4.67 24.38
CA LEU A 365 2.03 -3.51 24.30
C LEU A 365 1.44 -2.21 24.84
N GLU A 366 0.12 -2.11 25.04
CA GLU A 366 -0.55 -0.87 25.47
C GLU A 366 0.07 -0.29 26.74
N ALA A 367 0.22 -1.10 27.78
CA ALA A 367 0.81 -0.66 29.05
C ALA A 367 2.29 -0.30 28.94
N ILE A 368 3.01 -0.82 27.94
CA ILE A 368 4.42 -0.55 27.72
C ILE A 368 4.59 0.76 26.95
N VAL A 369 3.87 0.91 25.83
CA VAL A 369 3.99 2.06 24.94
C VAL A 369 3.35 3.30 25.57
N ASN A 370 2.08 3.20 25.98
CA ASN A 370 1.31 4.38 26.41
C ASN A 370 1.77 4.94 27.76
N ASN A 371 2.39 4.12 28.61
CA ASN A 371 3.00 4.58 29.87
C ASN A 371 4.46 5.02 29.71
N GLY A 372 4.97 5.11 28.48
CA GLY A 372 6.33 5.55 28.19
C GLY A 372 7.43 4.63 28.73
N ARG A 373 7.17 3.32 28.76
CA ARG A 373 8.12 2.30 29.22
C ARG A 373 8.95 1.71 28.07
N LEU A 374 8.63 1.99 26.82
CA LEU A 374 9.41 1.52 25.67
C LEU A 374 10.52 2.50 25.31
N PHE A 375 11.76 2.03 25.29
CA PHE A 375 12.96 2.79 24.93
C PHE A 375 13.56 2.24 23.64
N LEU A 376 13.65 3.09 22.61
CA LEU A 376 14.16 2.75 21.28
C LEU A 376 15.33 3.65 20.87
N GLN A 377 16.19 3.15 19.97
CA GLN A 377 17.20 3.96 19.29
C GLN A 377 16.63 4.65 18.05
N ASP A 378 17.20 5.79 17.64
CA ASP A 378 16.74 6.61 16.50
C ASP A 378 16.44 5.80 15.23
N TRP A 379 17.31 4.85 14.87
CA TRP A 379 17.16 4.07 13.64
C TRP A 379 15.90 3.18 13.62
N MET A 380 15.33 2.87 14.79
CA MET A 380 14.12 2.05 14.92
C MET A 380 12.84 2.85 14.62
N PHE A 381 12.95 4.19 14.54
CA PHE A 381 11.88 5.08 14.09
C PHE A 381 11.74 5.14 12.56
N GLY A 382 12.76 4.65 11.84
CA GLY A 382 12.83 4.72 10.38
C GLY A 382 13.42 6.03 9.86
N GLU A 383 13.67 6.09 8.55
CA GLU A 383 14.17 7.31 7.90
C GLU A 383 13.11 8.43 7.87
N ASP A 384 11.84 8.05 7.75
CA ASP A 384 10.69 8.94 7.88
C ASP A 384 9.43 8.22 8.39
N ILE A 385 8.37 9.00 8.57
CA ILE A 385 7.03 8.60 9.04
C ILE A 385 6.38 7.47 8.20
N HIS A 386 6.88 7.19 7.00
CA HIS A 386 6.39 6.20 6.04
C HIS A 386 7.35 5.01 5.86
N ASP A 387 8.44 4.92 6.63
CA ASP A 387 9.37 3.79 6.54
C ASP A 387 8.74 2.49 7.03
N THR A 388 8.21 1.70 6.08
CA THR A 388 7.52 0.43 6.34
C THR A 388 8.36 -0.66 6.99
N ASP A 389 9.66 -0.47 7.07
CA ASP A 389 10.59 -1.49 7.58
C ASP A 389 11.08 -1.18 9.01
N SER A 390 10.50 -0.15 9.65
CA SER A 390 10.81 0.27 11.02
C SER A 390 9.80 -0.26 12.06
N LEU A 391 10.27 -0.46 13.30
CA LEU A 391 9.42 -0.89 14.42
C LEU A 391 8.32 0.14 14.73
N VAL A 392 8.66 1.43 14.74
CA VAL A 392 7.70 2.49 15.06
C VAL A 392 6.62 2.59 14.00
N TYR A 393 6.94 2.37 12.73
CA TYR A 393 5.93 2.26 11.69
C TYR A 393 4.94 1.11 11.96
N GLU A 394 5.43 -0.09 12.29
CA GLU A 394 4.55 -1.23 12.59
C GLU A 394 3.64 -0.94 13.79
N ILE A 395 4.16 -0.30 14.85
CA ILE A 395 3.39 0.16 16.03
C ILE A 395 2.30 1.16 15.62
N ARG A 396 2.64 2.13 14.75
CA ARG A 396 1.71 3.18 14.29
C ARG A 396 0.63 2.65 13.35
N ARG A 397 0.88 1.52 12.69
CA ARG A 397 0.03 1.00 11.61
C ARG A 397 -0.56 -0.38 11.92
N ILE A 398 -0.59 -0.81 13.19
CA ILE A 398 -1.19 -2.08 13.60
C ILE A 398 -2.56 -2.27 12.93
N GLY A 399 -2.77 -3.40 12.25
CA GLY A 399 -3.99 -3.62 11.48
C GLY A 399 -3.82 -3.49 9.97
N ALA A 400 -2.99 -2.55 9.52
CA ALA A 400 -2.86 -2.21 8.11
C ALA A 400 -1.42 -2.10 7.62
N ALA A 401 -0.45 -2.14 8.53
CA ALA A 401 0.98 -2.11 8.28
C ALA A 401 1.36 -3.10 7.17
N LYS A 402 2.39 -2.73 6.40
CA LYS A 402 2.91 -3.62 5.37
C LYS A 402 3.40 -4.95 5.94
N HIS A 403 3.95 -4.87 7.13
CA HIS A 403 4.57 -5.93 7.89
C HIS A 403 4.22 -5.78 9.37
N ASP A 404 4.24 -6.88 10.11
CA ASP A 404 3.99 -6.89 11.56
C ASP A 404 4.94 -7.82 12.32
N ASP A 405 6.02 -8.27 11.67
CA ASP A 405 6.94 -9.28 12.21
C ASP A 405 7.78 -8.70 13.37
N ILE A 406 8.12 -7.40 13.32
CA ILE A 406 8.98 -6.76 14.33
C ILE A 406 8.18 -6.52 15.61
N VAL A 407 6.97 -5.98 15.48
CA VAL A 407 6.09 -5.70 16.62
C VAL A 407 5.56 -6.99 17.25
N ASP A 408 5.33 -8.05 16.47
CA ASP A 408 4.93 -9.35 17.00
C ASP A 408 6.09 -10.01 17.78
N CYS A 409 7.33 -9.85 17.31
CA CYS A 409 8.53 -10.28 18.04
C CYS A 409 8.68 -9.55 19.38
N LEU A 410 8.44 -8.23 19.42
CA LEU A 410 8.42 -7.45 20.66
C LEU A 410 7.30 -7.92 21.60
N ASN A 411 6.09 -8.14 21.08
CA ASN A 411 4.96 -8.63 21.86
C ASN A 411 5.23 -10.03 22.46
N ASN A 412 5.92 -10.92 21.74
CA ASN A 412 6.28 -12.23 22.27
C ASN A 412 7.17 -12.15 23.52
N ILE A 413 8.06 -11.15 23.60
CA ILE A 413 8.89 -10.93 24.79
C ILE A 413 7.98 -10.59 25.98
N GLN A 414 7.05 -9.65 25.81
CA GLN A 414 6.12 -9.27 26.86
C GLN A 414 5.20 -10.43 27.27
N GLU A 415 4.59 -11.12 26.31
CA GLU A 415 3.56 -12.13 26.57
C GLU A 415 4.13 -13.41 27.22
N TYR A 416 5.34 -13.82 26.81
CA TYR A 416 5.88 -15.13 27.18
C TYR A 416 7.10 -15.09 28.11
N LEU A 417 7.90 -14.03 28.06
CA LEU A 417 9.15 -13.91 28.81
C LEU A 417 8.99 -13.02 30.05
N VAL A 418 8.37 -11.85 29.88
CA VAL A 418 8.29 -10.82 30.92
C VAL A 418 6.90 -10.84 31.55
N LYS A 419 6.65 -11.84 32.42
CA LYS A 419 5.38 -12.02 33.13
C LYS A 419 5.28 -11.16 34.39
N ASP A 420 5.59 -9.86 34.28
CA ASP A 420 5.72 -8.92 35.41
C ASP A 420 6.76 -9.34 36.47
N LEU A 421 7.76 -10.11 36.04
CA LEU A 421 8.91 -10.47 36.87
C LEU A 421 10.06 -9.54 36.48
N TYR A 422 10.31 -8.55 37.33
CA TYR A 422 11.38 -7.57 37.14
C TYR A 422 12.56 -7.88 38.05
N PRO A 423 13.80 -7.56 37.64
CA PRO A 423 14.96 -7.69 38.51
C PRO A 423 14.81 -6.81 39.75
N ALA A 424 15.44 -7.22 40.84
CA ALA A 424 15.45 -6.42 42.07
C ALA A 424 16.18 -5.09 41.85
N LYS A 425 15.76 -4.03 42.54
CA LYS A 425 16.42 -2.72 42.45
C LYS A 425 17.93 -2.82 42.69
N GLY A 426 18.70 -2.20 41.81
CA GLY A 426 20.16 -2.22 41.84
C GLY A 426 20.82 -3.44 41.20
N GLN A 427 20.04 -4.41 40.72
CA GLN A 427 20.55 -5.45 39.82
C GLN A 427 20.57 -4.95 38.37
N PRO A 428 21.42 -5.55 37.51
CA PRO A 428 21.35 -5.33 36.06
C PRO A 428 19.94 -5.65 35.52
N ALA A 429 19.59 -5.02 34.40
CA ALA A 429 18.39 -5.36 33.65
C ALA A 429 18.45 -6.82 33.14
N ASP A 430 17.30 -7.49 33.09
CA ASP A 430 17.21 -8.86 32.58
C ASP A 430 17.11 -8.84 31.05
N MET A 431 18.07 -9.46 30.36
CA MET A 431 18.05 -9.54 28.90
C MET A 431 17.22 -10.74 28.42
N TYR A 432 16.29 -10.47 27.50
CA TYR A 432 15.44 -11.45 26.85
C TYR A 432 15.59 -11.35 25.33
N MET A 433 15.36 -12.47 24.64
CA MET A 433 15.27 -12.47 23.19
C MET A 433 14.02 -13.19 22.72
N SER A 434 13.44 -12.73 21.63
CA SER A 434 12.41 -13.47 20.91
C SER A 434 12.81 -13.63 19.45
N VAL A 435 12.35 -14.72 18.85
CA VAL A 435 12.45 -15.01 17.42
C VAL A 435 11.05 -15.24 16.88
N ASP A 436 10.61 -14.36 15.98
CA ASP A 436 9.43 -14.58 15.15
C ASP A 436 9.86 -15.26 13.85
N LEU A 437 9.54 -16.56 13.72
CA LEU A 437 10.03 -17.40 12.64
C LEU A 437 9.10 -17.38 11.44
N ALA A 438 9.62 -16.92 10.30
CA ALA A 438 8.97 -17.08 9.02
C ALA A 438 9.62 -18.20 8.21
N TYR A 439 9.04 -19.41 8.25
CA TYR A 439 9.45 -20.52 7.39
C TYR A 439 8.37 -20.91 6.40
N SER A 440 8.68 -20.76 5.11
CA SER A 440 7.88 -21.35 4.05
C SER A 440 8.81 -21.77 2.89
N GLU A 441 8.52 -22.90 2.25
CA GLU A 441 9.23 -23.32 1.02
C GLU A 441 8.98 -22.38 -0.18
N LYS A 442 8.01 -21.46 -0.08
CA LYS A 442 7.68 -20.51 -1.15
C LYS A 442 8.66 -19.34 -1.15
N LYS A 443 9.02 -18.85 -2.36
CA LYS A 443 9.89 -17.66 -2.61
C LYS A 443 9.40 -16.34 -1.97
N THR A 444 8.30 -16.34 -1.22
CA THR A 444 7.56 -15.16 -0.73
C THR A 444 7.34 -15.22 0.78
N SER A 445 8.21 -15.93 1.50
CA SER A 445 8.07 -16.04 2.96
C SER A 445 8.08 -14.65 3.61
N ASP A 446 7.39 -14.56 4.74
CA ASP A 446 7.49 -13.44 5.67
C ASP A 446 8.94 -13.29 6.17
N TYR A 447 9.24 -12.20 6.88
CA TYR A 447 10.58 -12.03 7.41
C TYR A 447 10.73 -12.79 8.72
N THR A 448 11.91 -13.39 8.93
CA THR A 448 12.27 -13.82 10.29
C THR A 448 12.82 -12.61 11.03
N VAL A 449 12.35 -12.41 12.26
CA VAL A 449 12.86 -11.36 13.16
C VAL A 449 13.44 -12.03 14.39
N ILE A 450 14.63 -11.60 14.80
CA ILE A 450 15.15 -11.81 16.16
C ILE A 450 15.34 -10.46 16.84
N MET A 451 14.91 -10.34 18.09
CA MET A 451 14.99 -9.11 18.87
C MET A 451 15.61 -9.38 20.23
N ALA A 452 16.47 -8.46 20.69
CA ALA A 452 16.98 -8.41 22.07
C ALA A 452 16.40 -7.21 22.82
N VAL A 453 15.87 -7.45 24.02
CA VAL A 453 15.30 -6.42 24.91
C VAL A 453 15.85 -6.63 26.31
N ALA A 454 16.31 -5.55 26.94
CA ALA A 454 16.65 -5.53 28.36
C ALA A 454 15.48 -4.92 29.14
N VAL A 455 15.05 -5.58 30.22
CA VAL A 455 14.00 -5.07 31.11
C VAL A 455 14.56 -4.77 32.49
N ASP A 456 14.45 -3.51 32.92
CA ASP A 456 15.00 -3.07 34.20
C ASP A 456 14.03 -3.25 35.38
N SER A 457 14.50 -2.90 36.58
CA SER A 457 13.72 -3.05 37.82
C SER A 457 12.50 -2.13 37.92
N ASP A 458 12.42 -1.10 37.08
CA ASP A 458 11.28 -0.17 37.01
C ASP A 458 10.29 -0.59 35.91
N GLY A 459 10.54 -1.72 35.24
CA GLY A 459 9.70 -2.27 34.19
C GLY A 459 9.82 -1.51 32.87
N GLN A 460 10.99 -0.89 32.60
CA GLN A 460 11.27 -0.24 31.33
C GLN A 460 11.88 -1.25 30.35
N TYR A 461 11.44 -1.19 29.10
CA TYR A 461 11.80 -2.08 28.00
C TYR A 461 12.77 -1.36 27.07
N TRP A 462 14.04 -1.75 27.13
CA TRP A 462 15.11 -1.19 26.31
C TRP A 462 15.37 -2.12 25.13
N VAL A 463 14.85 -1.78 23.95
CA VAL A 463 15.11 -2.57 22.73
C VAL A 463 16.54 -2.32 22.29
N LEU A 464 17.39 -3.34 22.44
CA LEU A 464 18.84 -3.23 22.22
C LEU A 464 19.19 -3.29 20.73
N ASP A 465 18.53 -4.20 20.01
CA ASP A 465 18.74 -4.50 18.59
C ASP A 465 17.62 -5.41 18.10
N TYR A 466 17.38 -5.40 16.80
CA TYR A 466 16.68 -6.48 16.14
C TYR A 466 17.33 -6.75 14.78
N ASP A 467 17.20 -7.97 14.28
CA ASP A 467 17.60 -8.34 12.94
C ASP A 467 16.41 -8.93 12.20
N ARG A 468 16.12 -8.36 11.03
CA ARG A 468 15.03 -8.78 10.17
C ARG A 468 15.62 -9.32 8.87
N PHE A 469 15.40 -10.60 8.57
CA PHE A 469 16.09 -11.26 7.47
C PHE A 469 15.24 -12.33 6.78
N LYS A 470 15.66 -12.72 5.57
CA LYS A 470 15.04 -13.78 4.76
C LYS A 470 16.09 -14.80 4.35
N ILE A 471 16.16 -15.91 5.08
CA ILE A 471 17.02 -17.04 4.77
C ILE A 471 16.14 -18.26 4.55
N LYS A 472 16.38 -19.02 3.47
CA LYS A 472 15.56 -20.20 3.13
C LYS A 472 16.00 -21.47 3.85
N SER A 473 17.29 -21.61 4.10
CA SER A 473 17.84 -22.80 4.74
C SER A 473 17.61 -22.73 6.26
N PRO A 474 16.98 -23.74 6.89
CA PRO A 474 16.87 -23.81 8.35
C PRO A 474 18.21 -23.62 9.06
N ARG A 475 19.28 -24.22 8.52
CA ARG A 475 20.64 -24.06 9.05
C ARG A 475 21.12 -22.61 9.03
N GLY A 476 20.95 -21.90 7.93
CA GLY A 476 21.33 -20.48 7.84
C GLY A 476 20.50 -19.58 8.78
N ILE A 477 19.23 -19.91 9.04
CA ILE A 477 18.42 -19.23 10.07
C ILE A 477 19.04 -19.49 11.46
N ALA A 478 19.37 -20.75 11.77
CA ALA A 478 20.00 -21.11 13.03
C ALA A 478 21.35 -20.42 13.23
N GLU A 479 22.19 -20.38 12.21
CA GLU A 479 23.46 -19.65 12.22
C GLU A 479 23.28 -18.17 12.52
N ARG A 480 22.25 -17.56 11.95
CA ARG A 480 21.94 -16.15 12.16
C ARG A 480 21.47 -15.88 13.59
N VAL A 481 20.56 -16.71 14.11
CA VAL A 481 20.04 -16.64 15.48
C VAL A 481 21.17 -16.80 16.50
N ILE A 482 22.00 -17.84 16.36
CA ILE A 482 23.12 -18.08 17.28
C ILE A 482 24.15 -16.94 17.23
N ARG A 483 24.44 -16.40 16.05
CA ARG A 483 25.35 -15.26 15.92
C ARG A 483 24.82 -14.02 16.64
N PHE A 484 23.54 -13.73 16.52
CA PHE A 484 22.88 -12.63 17.21
C PHE A 484 22.91 -12.83 18.73
N TYR A 485 22.57 -14.04 19.20
CA TYR A 485 22.65 -14.42 20.62
C TYR A 485 24.05 -14.23 21.20
N ASN A 486 25.07 -14.77 20.54
CA ASN A 486 26.46 -14.68 20.99
C ASN A 486 26.95 -13.23 21.03
N LYS A 487 26.59 -12.41 20.04
CA LYS A 487 26.93 -10.98 20.03
C LYS A 487 26.45 -10.32 21.32
N TRP A 488 25.15 -10.44 21.63
CA TRP A 488 24.55 -9.70 22.74
C TRP A 488 24.95 -10.23 24.11
N ASN A 489 25.20 -11.54 24.25
CA ASN A 489 25.79 -12.09 25.47
C ASN A 489 27.23 -11.63 25.71
N ALA A 490 28.02 -11.48 24.66
CA ALA A 490 29.38 -10.94 24.78
C ALA A 490 29.38 -9.44 25.10
N VAL A 491 28.39 -8.68 24.60
CA VAL A 491 28.19 -7.28 25.02
C VAL A 491 27.83 -7.21 26.51
N ALA A 492 26.93 -8.09 27.00
CA ALA A 492 26.51 -8.12 28.41
C ALA A 492 27.68 -8.30 29.41
N VAL A 493 28.69 -9.09 29.06
CA VAL A 493 29.89 -9.29 29.91
C VAL A 493 31.04 -8.33 29.61
N GLY A 494 30.86 -7.43 28.65
CA GLY A 494 31.87 -6.45 28.28
C GLY A 494 33.01 -6.98 27.39
N ASP A 495 32.92 -8.18 26.83
CA ASP A 495 34.02 -8.82 26.11
C ASP A 495 34.18 -8.41 24.63
N ASN A 496 33.31 -7.55 24.09
CA ASN A 496 33.27 -7.29 22.63
C ASN A 496 33.55 -5.83 22.23
N ALA A 497 34.82 -5.44 22.11
CA ALA A 497 35.23 -4.11 21.64
C ALA A 497 34.79 -3.80 20.18
N ASP A 498 34.73 -4.81 19.30
CA ASP A 498 34.43 -4.64 17.86
C ASP A 498 32.94 -4.42 17.55
N PHE A 499 32.03 -4.81 18.44
CA PHE A 499 30.58 -4.77 18.20
C PHE A 499 29.85 -3.69 19.01
N ARG A 500 30.49 -3.13 20.05
CA ARG A 500 29.92 -2.05 20.88
C ARG A 500 29.46 -0.84 20.07
N GLY A 501 30.02 -0.62 18.87
CA GLY A 501 29.62 0.50 18.00
C GLY A 501 28.55 0.18 16.94
N LYS A 502 28.24 -1.08 16.63
CA LYS A 502 27.44 -1.40 15.43
C LYS A 502 26.17 -2.22 15.70
N ASN A 503 25.05 -1.80 15.14
CA ASN A 503 23.77 -2.53 15.25
C ASN A 503 23.79 -3.71 14.29
N PHE A 504 23.24 -4.86 14.68
CA PHE A 504 23.34 -6.08 13.91
C PHE A 504 22.60 -5.91 12.58
N ALA A 505 21.39 -5.35 12.62
CA ALA A 505 20.65 -4.93 11.42
C ALA A 505 21.50 -4.02 10.51
N ALA A 506 22.14 -2.98 11.07
CA ALA A 506 22.91 -2.03 10.28
C ALA A 506 24.23 -2.59 9.70
N THR A 507 24.85 -3.58 10.36
CA THR A 507 26.18 -4.10 9.97
C THR A 507 26.09 -5.16 8.90
N TYR A 508 25.00 -5.93 8.90
CA TYR A 508 24.87 -7.12 8.07
C TYR A 508 23.76 -6.99 7.02
N ASN A 509 23.26 -5.78 6.77
CA ASN A 509 22.44 -5.42 5.60
C ASN A 509 23.26 -5.45 4.30
N PHE A 510 23.87 -6.58 3.97
CA PHE A 510 24.45 -6.85 2.66
C PHE A 510 24.41 -8.37 2.39
N SER A 511 23.29 -8.81 1.81
CA SER A 511 23.21 -10.04 1.01
C SER A 511 22.01 -9.99 0.08
#